data_AF-A0AAU3KXQ2-F1
#
_entry.id   AF-A0AAU3KXQ2-F1
#
_cell.length_a   1.000
_cell.length_b   1.000
_cell.length_c   1.000
_cell.angle_alpha   90.00
_cell.angle_beta   90.00
_cell.angle_gamma   90.00
#
_symmetry.space_group_name_H-M   'P 1'
#
loop_
_entity.id
_entity.type
_entity.pdbx_description
1 polymer ?
#
loop_
_entity_poly.entity_id
_entity_poly.type
_entity_poly.pdbx_seq_one_letter_code
_entity_poly.pdbx_strand_id
1 'polypeptide(L)'
;MIRTFLCGCAAFAVTALTAIAPAAAEPAAALQVSATGDLAEAQRITVGGNGFQPGLAAVAVGMCKQGFTNGLKDCDLEGGATFVNIASDGTFKTLTLTVRPHFNGIDCTHQQCVIAAAPLPGTEPAAVIAANSASVLVTFAGSQLPTLTPAPAVTTTAAAATGTNGPSAVLWSVTAGLLVIVAGTAFADRRRL
;
A
#
# COMPACT_ATOMS: atom_id res chain seq x y z
N MET A 1 -5.52 35.63 -69.50
CA MET A 1 -6.36 34.41 -69.33
C MET A 1 -5.45 33.24 -69.01
N ILE A 2 -5.90 32.31 -68.15
CA ILE A 2 -5.20 31.11 -67.57
C ILE A 2 -4.47 31.45 -66.25
N ARG A 3 -5.10 31.40 -65.05
CA ARG A 3 -5.46 30.27 -64.13
C ARG A 3 -4.27 29.39 -63.67
N THR A 4 -3.84 29.57 -62.41
CA THR A 4 -3.44 28.45 -61.51
C THR A 4 -3.76 28.77 -60.05
N PHE A 5 -4.29 27.75 -59.37
CA PHE A 5 -4.93 27.69 -58.05
C PHE A 5 -3.95 27.50 -56.86
N LEU A 6 -4.42 27.94 -55.68
CA LEU A 6 -4.23 27.44 -54.29
C LEU A 6 -3.07 26.48 -53.95
N CYS A 7 -2.42 26.72 -52.81
CA CYS A 7 -2.48 25.76 -51.69
C CYS A 7 -2.04 26.40 -50.37
N GLY A 8 -2.98 26.56 -49.44
CA GLY A 8 -2.68 26.90 -48.04
C GLY A 8 -2.38 25.64 -47.24
N CYS A 9 -1.51 25.75 -46.23
CA CYS A 9 -1.45 24.79 -45.13
C CYS A 9 -1.48 25.58 -43.82
N ALA A 10 -2.68 25.62 -43.23
CA ALA A 10 -2.90 26.02 -41.85
C ALA A 10 -2.14 25.04 -40.93
N ALA A 11 -1.27 25.56 -40.07
CA ALA A 11 -0.67 24.78 -39.01
C ALA A 11 -1.70 24.61 -37.88
N PHE A 12 -2.43 23.49 -37.91
CA PHE A 12 -3.24 23.05 -36.78
C PHE A 12 -2.30 22.65 -35.63
N ALA A 13 -2.21 23.50 -34.62
CA ALA A 13 -1.67 23.13 -33.31
C ALA A 13 -2.70 22.24 -32.61
N VAL A 14 -2.54 20.91 -32.71
CA VAL A 14 -3.31 19.96 -31.92
C VAL A 14 -2.59 19.77 -30.58
N THR A 15 -2.91 20.61 -29.60
CA THR A 15 -2.59 20.35 -28.19
C THR A 15 -3.55 19.29 -27.67
N ALA A 16 -3.17 18.02 -27.81
CA ALA A 16 -3.87 16.93 -27.14
C ALA A 16 -3.63 17.04 -25.63
N LEU A 17 -4.58 17.62 -24.89
CA LEU A 17 -4.69 17.43 -23.44
C LEU A 17 -5.06 15.97 -23.19
N THR A 18 -4.07 15.12 -22.95
CA THR A 18 -4.31 13.81 -22.35
C THR A 18 -4.68 14.03 -20.89
N ALA A 19 -5.99 14.00 -20.61
CA ALA A 19 -6.48 13.90 -19.25
C ALA A 19 -5.99 12.57 -18.66
N ILE A 20 -4.97 12.64 -17.78
CA ILE A 20 -4.53 11.51 -16.98
C ILE A 20 -5.68 11.23 -16.00
N ALA A 21 -6.47 10.20 -16.28
CA ALA A 21 -7.45 9.72 -15.32
C ALA A 21 -6.71 9.34 -14.03
N PRO A 22 -7.17 9.79 -12.84
CA PRO A 22 -6.54 9.39 -11.59
C PRO A 22 -6.66 7.87 -11.50
N ALA A 23 -5.51 7.19 -11.37
CA ALA A 23 -5.48 5.77 -11.08
C ALA A 23 -6.24 5.57 -9.76
N ALA A 24 -7.28 4.74 -9.77
CA ALA A 24 -7.94 4.31 -8.55
C ALA A 24 -6.87 3.67 -7.66
N ALA A 25 -6.71 4.18 -6.44
CA ALA A 25 -5.80 3.58 -5.47
C ALA A 25 -6.24 2.13 -5.26
N GLU A 26 -5.32 1.17 -5.44
CA GLU A 26 -5.59 -0.21 -5.07
C GLU A 26 -5.99 -0.26 -3.59
N PRO A 27 -7.02 -1.04 -3.24
CA PRO A 27 -7.43 -1.16 -1.85
C PRO A 27 -6.27 -1.74 -1.04
N ALA A 28 -5.81 -0.99 -0.04
CA ALA A 28 -4.79 -1.47 0.87
C ALA A 28 -5.30 -2.67 1.67
N ALA A 29 -4.41 -3.60 2.00
CA ALA A 29 -4.74 -4.74 2.84
C ALA A 29 -5.37 -4.26 4.16
N ALA A 30 -6.51 -4.84 4.50
CA ALA A 30 -7.27 -4.47 5.70
C ALA A 30 -7.85 -5.70 6.39
N LEU A 31 -8.01 -5.59 7.71
CA LEU A 31 -8.62 -6.62 8.54
C LEU A 31 -10.00 -6.19 9.02
N GLN A 32 -10.92 -7.15 9.04
CA GLN A 32 -12.22 -7.02 9.66
C GLN A 32 -12.23 -7.92 10.90
N VAL A 33 -12.31 -7.30 12.08
CA VAL A 33 -12.27 -7.99 13.37
C VAL A 33 -13.60 -7.76 14.09
N SER A 34 -14.25 -8.84 14.52
CA SER A 34 -15.59 -8.76 15.13
C SER A 34 -15.68 -7.95 16.43
N ALA A 35 -14.58 -7.84 17.18
CA ALA A 35 -14.48 -7.06 18.40
C ALA A 35 -13.03 -6.64 18.62
N THR A 36 -12.82 -5.39 19.02
CA THR A 36 -11.46 -4.81 19.20
C THR A 36 -11.29 -4.11 20.54
N GLY A 37 -12.37 -3.86 21.28
CA GLY A 37 -12.32 -3.15 22.55
C GLY A 37 -12.99 -3.95 23.66
N ASP A 38 -12.60 -3.66 24.90
CA ASP A 38 -13.13 -4.28 26.11
C ASP A 38 -13.16 -5.82 26.04
N LEU A 39 -12.14 -6.40 25.38
CA LEU A 39 -12.05 -7.83 25.18
C LEU A 39 -11.91 -8.55 26.53
N ALA A 40 -12.62 -9.66 26.67
CA ALA A 40 -12.46 -10.56 27.80
C ALA A 40 -11.41 -11.64 27.51
N GLU A 41 -10.80 -12.17 28.56
CA GLU A 41 -9.93 -13.35 28.44
C GLU A 41 -10.69 -14.53 27.83
N ALA A 42 -10.01 -15.25 26.92
CA ALA A 42 -10.53 -16.38 26.17
C ALA A 42 -11.76 -16.07 25.30
N GLN A 43 -12.06 -14.78 25.07
CA GLN A 43 -13.11 -14.39 24.13
C GLN A 43 -12.76 -14.89 22.73
N ARG A 44 -13.75 -15.44 22.04
CA ARG A 44 -13.62 -15.83 20.63
C ARG A 44 -14.01 -14.66 19.74
N ILE A 45 -13.09 -14.26 18.87
CA ILE A 45 -13.32 -13.23 17.84
C ILE A 45 -13.14 -13.84 16.45
N THR A 46 -13.86 -13.32 15.47
CA THR A 46 -13.60 -13.63 14.06
C THR A 46 -12.73 -12.56 13.41
N VAL A 47 -11.88 -13.00 12.49
CA VAL A 47 -10.96 -12.18 11.70
C VAL A 47 -11.13 -12.55 10.23
N GLY A 48 -11.46 -11.56 9.41
CA GLY A 48 -11.40 -11.64 7.95
C GLY A 48 -10.41 -10.59 7.43
N GLY A 49 -10.07 -10.69 6.15
CA GLY A 49 -9.27 -9.67 5.49
C GLY A 49 -9.59 -9.56 4.01
N ASN A 50 -9.32 -8.37 3.46
CA ASN A 50 -9.51 -8.01 2.06
C ASN A 50 -8.42 -7.04 1.60
N GLY A 51 -8.33 -6.80 0.29
CA GLY A 51 -7.33 -5.90 -0.29
C GLY A 51 -5.90 -6.48 -0.25
N PHE A 52 -5.74 -7.76 0.07
CA PHE A 52 -4.46 -8.44 -0.05
C PHE A 52 -4.21 -8.80 -1.52
N GLN A 53 -2.94 -8.83 -1.91
CA GLN A 53 -2.51 -9.28 -3.22
C GLN A 53 -2.94 -10.74 -3.44
N PRO A 54 -3.71 -11.02 -4.50
CA PRO A 54 -4.19 -12.36 -4.78
C PRO A 54 -3.07 -13.40 -4.91
N GLY A 55 -3.31 -14.60 -4.40
CA GLY A 55 -2.41 -15.74 -4.56
C GLY A 55 -1.22 -15.78 -3.59
N LEU A 56 -1.07 -14.80 -2.70
CA LEU A 56 -0.08 -14.87 -1.63
C LEU A 56 -0.33 -16.10 -0.75
N ALA A 57 0.72 -16.88 -0.52
CA ALA A 57 0.68 -18.03 0.35
C ALA A 57 1.26 -17.68 1.73
N ALA A 58 0.81 -18.41 2.76
CA ALA A 58 1.36 -18.33 4.10
C ALA A 58 1.42 -16.92 4.72
N VAL A 59 0.35 -16.15 4.57
CA VAL A 59 0.15 -14.91 5.33
C VAL A 59 -0.16 -15.28 6.77
N ALA A 60 0.70 -14.87 7.71
CA ALA A 60 0.49 -15.11 9.13
C ALA A 60 -0.63 -14.21 9.64
N VAL A 61 -1.59 -14.76 10.40
CA VAL A 61 -2.68 -14.01 11.05
C VAL A 61 -2.71 -14.40 12.52
N GLY A 62 -2.72 -13.42 13.42
CA GLY A 62 -2.77 -13.68 14.86
C GLY A 62 -2.78 -12.43 15.70
N MET A 63 -2.87 -12.62 17.02
CA MET A 63 -2.73 -11.53 17.98
C MET A 63 -1.25 -11.37 18.36
N CYS A 64 -0.76 -10.14 18.36
CA CYS A 64 0.64 -9.83 18.62
C CYS A 64 0.78 -8.57 19.47
N LYS A 65 1.94 -8.39 20.09
CA LYS A 65 2.36 -7.10 20.61
C LYS A 65 2.44 -6.08 19.45
N GLN A 66 2.07 -4.82 19.71
CA GLN A 66 2.29 -3.75 18.73
C GLN A 66 3.79 -3.61 18.40
N GLY A 67 4.12 -3.47 17.11
CA GLY A 67 5.51 -3.37 16.66
C GLY A 67 6.28 -4.69 16.74
N PHE A 68 5.57 -5.83 16.71
CA PHE A 68 6.19 -7.15 16.66
C PHE A 68 7.23 -7.25 15.54
N THR A 69 8.30 -7.99 15.81
CA THR A 69 9.39 -8.26 14.84
C THR A 69 9.64 -9.76 14.68
N ASN A 70 9.21 -10.57 15.64
CA ASN A 70 9.35 -12.01 15.63
C ASN A 70 8.01 -12.67 16.02
N GLY A 71 7.30 -13.22 15.04
CA GLY A 71 6.00 -13.84 15.27
C GLY A 71 6.00 -15.00 16.29
N LEU A 72 7.12 -15.70 16.48
CA LEU A 72 7.21 -16.79 17.45
C LEU A 72 7.32 -16.30 18.90
N LYS A 73 7.81 -15.08 19.11
CA LYS A 73 8.00 -14.50 20.45
C LYS A 73 6.96 -13.43 20.76
N ASP A 74 6.58 -12.67 19.76
CA ASP A 74 5.77 -11.46 19.89
C ASP A 74 4.28 -11.71 19.63
N CYS A 75 3.90 -12.91 19.19
CA CYS A 75 2.51 -13.27 18.88
C CYS A 75 2.01 -14.47 19.67
N ASP A 76 0.70 -14.52 19.83
CA ASP A 76 -0.01 -15.49 20.62
C ASP A 76 -0.32 -16.76 19.82
N LEU A 77 0.66 -17.66 19.74
CA LEU A 77 0.55 -18.89 18.93
C LEU A 77 -0.55 -19.84 19.44
N GLU A 78 -0.70 -19.93 20.77
CA GLU A 78 -1.73 -20.74 21.39
C GLU A 78 -3.15 -20.13 21.21
N GLY A 79 -3.23 -18.87 20.71
CA GLY A 79 -4.47 -18.10 20.55
C GLY A 79 -5.21 -18.43 19.26
N GLY A 80 -4.67 -19.36 18.48
CA GLY A 80 -5.14 -19.70 17.14
C GLY A 80 -4.43 -18.92 16.03
N ALA A 81 -3.28 -18.28 16.32
CA ALA A 81 -2.48 -17.68 15.26
C ALA A 81 -2.09 -18.75 14.22
N THR A 82 -2.23 -18.42 12.95
CA THR A 82 -2.12 -19.40 11.87
C THR A 82 -1.70 -18.75 10.56
N PHE A 83 -1.50 -19.57 9.53
CA PHE A 83 -1.20 -19.14 8.17
C PHE A 83 -2.44 -19.29 7.29
N VAL A 84 -2.70 -18.27 6.48
CA VAL A 84 -3.75 -18.30 5.47
C VAL A 84 -3.18 -18.08 4.07
N ASN A 85 -3.92 -18.54 3.08
CA ASN A 85 -3.65 -18.23 1.67
C ASN A 85 -4.67 -17.20 1.20
N ILE A 86 -4.22 -16.26 0.38
CA ILE A 86 -5.05 -15.20 -0.18
C ILE A 86 -5.70 -15.71 -1.47
N ALA A 87 -7.03 -15.66 -1.51
CA ALA A 87 -7.84 -16.06 -2.64
C ALA A 87 -7.67 -15.09 -3.83
N SER A 88 -8.22 -15.47 -4.99
CA SER A 88 -8.11 -14.68 -6.23
C SER A 88 -8.78 -13.31 -6.15
N ASP A 89 -9.69 -13.11 -5.19
CA ASP A 89 -10.38 -11.84 -4.92
C ASP A 89 -9.65 -10.98 -3.86
N GLY A 90 -8.46 -11.38 -3.42
CA GLY A 90 -7.68 -10.64 -2.42
C GLY A 90 -8.17 -10.80 -0.98
N THR A 91 -8.99 -11.81 -0.71
CA THR A 91 -9.50 -12.14 0.63
C THR A 91 -8.87 -13.40 1.21
N PHE A 92 -9.06 -13.64 2.50
CA PHE A 92 -8.83 -14.96 3.12
C PHE A 92 -10.04 -15.42 3.91
N LYS A 93 -10.16 -16.75 4.09
CA LYS A 93 -11.26 -17.35 4.84
C LYS A 93 -11.30 -16.81 6.27
N THR A 94 -12.47 -16.34 6.70
CA THR A 94 -12.68 -15.92 8.09
C THR A 94 -12.27 -17.01 9.07
N LEU A 95 -11.41 -16.63 10.00
CA LEU A 95 -10.87 -17.49 11.06
C LEU A 95 -11.30 -16.99 12.43
N THR A 96 -11.30 -17.91 13.40
CA THR A 96 -11.66 -17.63 14.79
C THR A 96 -10.39 -17.65 15.64
N LEU A 97 -10.10 -16.56 16.33
CA LEU A 97 -9.03 -16.46 17.32
C LEU A 97 -9.64 -16.50 18.73
N THR A 98 -8.90 -17.07 19.67
CA THR A 98 -9.18 -16.99 21.12
C THR A 98 -8.21 -15.99 21.71
N VAL A 99 -8.70 -14.79 22.04
CA VAL A 99 -7.81 -13.73 22.55
C VAL A 99 -7.48 -13.97 24.02
N ARG A 100 -6.19 -13.82 24.36
CA ARG A 100 -5.69 -13.88 25.73
C ARG A 100 -4.88 -12.63 26.06
N PRO A 101 -5.14 -11.97 27.20
CA PRO A 101 -4.39 -10.79 27.57
C PRO A 101 -2.91 -11.10 27.84
N HIS A 102 -2.56 -12.36 28.13
CA HIS A 102 -1.20 -12.78 28.47
C HIS A 102 -0.73 -13.93 27.57
N PHE A 103 0.46 -13.80 27.00
CA PHE A 103 1.14 -14.84 26.23
C PHE A 103 2.63 -14.53 26.11
N ASN A 104 3.52 -15.53 26.09
CA ASN A 104 4.97 -15.31 25.89
C ASN A 104 5.62 -14.21 26.77
N GLY A 105 5.11 -13.98 27.98
CA GLY A 105 5.56 -12.90 28.86
C GLY A 105 5.13 -11.48 28.42
N ILE A 106 4.29 -11.38 27.39
CA ILE A 106 3.59 -10.17 26.96
C ILE A 106 2.26 -10.10 27.71
N ASP A 107 1.95 -8.88 28.15
CA ASP A 107 0.72 -8.53 28.85
C ASP A 107 0.07 -7.35 28.11
N CYS A 108 -1.01 -7.64 27.39
CA CYS A 108 -1.79 -6.70 26.59
C CYS A 108 -2.70 -5.79 27.43
N THR A 109 -2.76 -5.98 28.76
CA THR A 109 -3.42 -5.04 29.67
C THR A 109 -2.52 -3.88 30.04
N HIS A 110 -1.20 -4.04 29.93
CA HIS A 110 -0.19 -3.02 30.23
C HIS A 110 0.61 -2.54 29.02
N GLN A 111 0.45 -3.16 27.85
CA GLN A 111 1.04 -2.71 26.60
C GLN A 111 0.09 -2.89 25.42
N GLN A 112 0.26 -2.08 24.38
CA GLN A 112 -0.61 -2.14 23.21
C GLN A 112 -0.37 -3.44 22.43
N CYS A 113 -1.46 -4.16 22.14
CA CYS A 113 -1.48 -5.33 21.27
C CYS A 113 -2.36 -5.07 20.04
N VAL A 114 -2.21 -5.94 19.04
CA VAL A 114 -2.90 -5.87 17.75
C VAL A 114 -3.36 -7.25 17.31
N ILE A 115 -4.42 -7.31 16.51
CA ILE A 115 -4.61 -8.40 15.56
C ILE A 115 -3.89 -7.99 14.28
N ALA A 116 -2.96 -8.82 13.80
CA ALA A 116 -2.16 -8.53 12.63
C ALA A 116 -2.24 -9.64 11.60
N ALA A 117 -2.07 -9.25 10.33
CA ALA A 117 -1.84 -10.14 9.21
C ALA A 117 -0.68 -9.63 8.38
N ALA A 118 0.30 -10.49 8.06
CA ALA A 118 1.43 -10.13 7.21
C ALA A 118 2.09 -11.38 6.60
N PRO A 119 2.64 -11.31 5.37
CA PRO A 119 3.56 -12.32 4.88
C PRO A 119 4.77 -12.44 5.80
N LEU A 120 5.37 -13.64 5.84
CA LEU A 120 6.56 -13.87 6.66
C LEU A 120 7.76 -13.05 6.15
N PRO A 121 8.63 -12.55 7.05
CA PRO A 121 9.90 -11.96 6.64
C PRO A 121 10.72 -12.93 5.79
N GLY A 122 11.21 -12.47 4.64
CA GLY A 122 12.04 -13.26 3.73
C GLY A 122 11.29 -14.19 2.78
N THR A 123 9.95 -14.28 2.86
CA THR A 123 9.16 -15.05 1.86
C THR A 123 8.76 -14.21 0.65
N GLU A 124 8.72 -12.89 0.81
CA GLU A 124 8.32 -11.93 -0.23
C GLU A 124 9.24 -10.69 -0.21
N PRO A 125 9.31 -9.92 -1.33
CA PRO A 125 9.99 -8.64 -1.34
C PRO A 125 9.41 -7.67 -0.30
N ALA A 126 10.24 -6.80 0.28
CA ALA A 126 9.81 -5.88 1.35
C ALA A 126 8.62 -4.98 0.97
N ALA A 127 8.54 -4.56 -0.30
CA ALA A 127 7.40 -3.78 -0.80
C ALA A 127 6.09 -4.59 -0.80
N VAL A 128 6.16 -5.88 -1.15
CA VAL A 128 5.01 -6.80 -1.11
C VAL A 128 4.60 -7.03 0.33
N ILE A 129 5.55 -7.30 1.25
CA ILE A 129 5.25 -7.44 2.67
C ILE A 129 4.55 -6.19 3.20
N ALA A 130 5.09 -5.00 2.93
CA ALA A 130 4.53 -3.74 3.39
C ALA A 130 3.12 -3.48 2.85
N ALA A 131 2.87 -3.74 1.56
CA ALA A 131 1.54 -3.56 0.94
C ALA A 131 0.51 -4.58 1.43
N ASN A 132 0.97 -5.75 1.91
CA ASN A 132 0.14 -6.88 2.34
C ASN A 132 0.15 -7.09 3.86
N SER A 133 0.54 -6.06 4.61
CA SER A 133 0.51 -6.09 6.07
C SER A 133 -0.60 -5.20 6.59
N ALA A 134 -1.42 -5.74 7.48
CA ALA A 134 -2.52 -5.04 8.11
C ALA A 134 -2.52 -5.32 9.62
N SER A 135 -2.90 -4.33 10.41
CA SER A 135 -3.05 -4.51 11.86
C SER A 135 -4.19 -3.67 12.41
N VAL A 136 -4.85 -4.20 13.45
CA VAL A 136 -5.96 -3.55 14.15
C VAL A 136 -5.63 -3.57 15.63
N LEU A 137 -5.64 -2.40 16.27
CA LEU A 137 -5.42 -2.27 17.71
C LEU A 137 -6.52 -3.03 18.47
N VAL A 138 -6.12 -3.69 19.56
CA VAL A 138 -7.06 -4.29 20.50
C VAL A 138 -6.83 -3.81 21.92
N THR A 139 -7.91 -3.75 22.70
CA THR A 139 -7.86 -3.45 24.14
C THR A 139 -8.67 -4.48 24.92
N PHE A 140 -8.12 -4.92 26.05
CA PHE A 140 -8.83 -5.79 26.99
C PHE A 140 -9.57 -4.96 28.03
N ALA A 141 -10.66 -5.49 28.57
CA ALA A 141 -11.38 -4.85 29.66
C ALA A 141 -10.44 -4.58 30.85
N GLY A 142 -10.44 -3.34 31.36
CA GLY A 142 -9.57 -2.94 32.47
C GLY A 142 -8.11 -2.64 32.10
N SER A 143 -7.76 -2.59 30.81
CA SER A 143 -6.40 -2.27 30.38
C SER A 143 -5.95 -0.90 30.86
N GLN A 144 -4.70 -0.82 31.33
CA GLN A 144 -3.99 0.39 31.71
C GLN A 144 -2.86 0.61 30.72
N LEU A 145 -3.24 1.02 29.51
CA LEU A 145 -2.27 1.28 28.45
C LEU A 145 -1.60 2.64 28.68
N PRO A 146 -0.31 2.78 28.32
CA PRO A 146 0.34 4.09 28.32
C PRO A 146 -0.47 5.05 27.44
N THR A 147 -0.94 6.16 28.02
CA THR A 147 -1.47 7.26 27.21
C THR A 147 -0.34 7.75 26.32
N LEU A 148 -0.53 7.64 25.00
CA LEU A 148 0.31 8.35 24.05
C LEU A 148 0.13 9.84 24.34
N THR A 149 1.14 10.47 24.94
CA THR A 149 1.22 11.93 24.97
C THR A 149 1.02 12.42 23.55
N PRO A 150 0.01 13.27 23.26
CA PRO A 150 -0.17 13.81 21.93
C PRO A 150 1.14 14.48 21.52
N ALA A 151 1.77 13.98 20.45
CA ALA A 151 2.85 14.73 19.84
C ALA A 151 2.28 16.11 19.47
N PRO A 152 2.99 17.22 19.76
CA PRO A 152 2.52 18.53 19.34
C PRO A 152 2.22 18.47 17.85
N ALA A 153 1.03 18.96 17.47
CA ALA A 153 0.57 18.94 16.08
C ALA A 153 1.62 19.60 15.19
N VAL A 154 2.40 18.78 14.48
CA VAL A 154 3.31 19.28 13.46
C VAL A 154 2.44 19.59 12.26
N THR A 155 2.21 20.87 12.00
CA THR A 155 1.61 21.33 10.75
C THR A 155 2.49 20.80 9.62
N THR A 156 2.10 19.70 9.02
CA THR A 156 2.81 19.16 7.86
C THR A 156 2.39 20.04 6.70
N THR A 157 3.19 21.07 6.39
CA THR A 157 3.14 21.67 5.06
C THR A 157 3.37 20.52 4.10
N ALA A 158 2.36 20.20 3.29
CA ALA A 158 2.49 19.22 2.23
C ALA A 158 3.62 19.69 1.31
N ALA A 159 4.82 19.12 1.49
CA ALA A 159 5.82 19.17 0.45
C ALA A 159 5.23 18.42 -0.73
N ALA A 160 5.00 19.13 -1.83
CA ALA A 160 4.56 18.54 -3.08
C ALA A 160 5.41 17.30 -3.36
N ALA A 161 4.77 16.13 -3.41
CA ALA A 161 5.44 14.92 -3.82
C ALA A 161 6.04 15.15 -5.21
N THR A 162 7.36 15.24 -5.31
CA THR A 162 8.06 14.97 -6.56
C THR A 162 7.86 13.49 -6.83
N GLY A 163 6.75 13.17 -7.48
CA GLY A 163 6.33 11.81 -7.80
C GLY A 163 7.38 11.11 -8.64
N THR A 164 7.96 10.06 -8.08
CA THR A 164 8.81 9.09 -8.78
C THR A 164 8.03 7.87 -9.31
N ASN A 165 6.71 7.83 -9.11
CA ASN A 165 5.84 6.74 -9.55
C ASN A 165 4.98 7.14 -10.77
N GLY A 166 5.62 7.73 -11.78
CA GLY A 166 5.04 8.01 -13.09
C GLY A 166 6.14 8.00 -14.15
N PRO A 167 5.81 7.82 -15.45
CA PRO A 167 6.80 7.82 -16.52
C PRO A 167 7.66 9.08 -16.41
N SER A 168 8.94 8.91 -16.08
CA SER A 168 9.84 10.00 -15.68
C SER A 168 9.77 11.15 -16.68
N ALA A 169 9.09 12.25 -16.34
CA ALA A 169 8.89 13.39 -17.22
C ALA A 169 10.24 13.95 -17.71
N VAL A 170 11.28 13.83 -16.89
CA VAL A 170 12.67 14.16 -17.23
C VAL A 170 13.19 13.29 -18.38
N LEU A 171 13.02 11.97 -18.30
CA LEU A 171 13.43 11.06 -19.37
C LEU A 171 12.66 11.35 -20.67
N TRP A 172 11.35 11.54 -20.59
CA TRP A 172 10.55 11.91 -21.76
C TRP A 172 10.94 13.26 -22.36
N SER A 173 11.27 14.26 -21.53
CA SER A 173 11.74 15.57 -21.99
C SER A 173 13.09 15.47 -22.69
N VAL A 174 14.00 14.65 -22.16
CA VAL A 174 15.31 14.38 -22.77
C VAL A 174 15.13 13.65 -24.11
N THR A 175 14.27 12.63 -24.16
CA THR A 175 14.00 11.89 -25.40
C THR A 175 13.33 12.77 -26.46
N ALA A 176 12.35 13.60 -26.08
CA ALA A 176 11.70 14.54 -26.99
C ALA A 176 12.69 15.60 -27.50
N GLY A 177 13.53 16.15 -26.62
CA GLY A 177 14.58 17.09 -27.00
C GLY A 177 15.57 16.48 -28.00
N LEU A 178 16.00 15.23 -27.76
CA LEU A 178 16.88 14.51 -28.67
C LEU A 178 16.24 14.31 -30.05
N LEU A 179 14.95 13.93 -30.10
CA LEU A 179 14.22 13.74 -31.36
C LEU A 179 14.07 15.05 -32.15
N VAL A 180 13.85 16.18 -31.47
CA VAL A 180 13.78 17.50 -32.13
C VAL A 180 15.14 17.89 -32.70
N ILE A 181 16.24 17.62 -31.99
CA ILE A 181 17.59 17.92 -32.48
C ILE A 181 17.91 17.08 -33.72
N VAL A 182 17.62 15.77 -33.70
CA VAL A 182 17.86 14.87 -34.84
C VAL A 182 16.98 15.24 -36.05
N ALA A 183 15.72 15.58 -35.82
CA ALA A 183 14.85 16.05 -36.89
C ALA A 183 15.33 17.41 -37.47
N GLY A 184 15.81 18.30 -36.61
CA GLY A 184 16.36 19.60 -36.99
C GLY A 184 17.64 19.48 -37.82
N THR A 185 18.57 18.59 -37.45
CA THR A 185 19.79 18.34 -38.23
C THR A 185 19.48 17.69 -39.57
N ALA A 186 18.56 16.71 -39.63
CA ALA A 186 18.13 16.11 -40.88
C ALA A 186 17.44 17.10 -41.84
N PHE A 187 16.67 18.06 -41.31
CA PHE A 187 16.06 19.13 -42.11
C PHE A 187 17.07 20.19 -42.57
N ALA A 188 18.06 20.51 -41.75
CA ALA A 188 19.13 21.44 -42.10
C ALA A 188 20.05 20.86 -43.19
N ASP A 189 20.31 19.55 -43.13
CA ASP A 189 21.12 18.82 -44.11
C ASP A 189 20.41 18.70 -45.46
N ARG A 190 19.10 18.38 -45.45
CA ARG A 190 18.25 18.39 -46.66
C ARG A 190 18.07 19.75 -47.33
N ARG A 191 18.32 20.86 -46.62
CA ARG A 191 18.27 22.22 -47.19
C ARG A 191 19.61 22.69 -47.77
N ARG A 192 20.69 21.94 -47.55
CA ARG A 192 22.04 22.23 -48.05
C ARG A 192 22.42 21.44 -49.31
N LEU A 193 21.63 20.44 -49.68
CA LEU A 193 21.67 19.73 -50.97
C LEU A 193 20.72 20.39 -51.97
#